data_AF-A0A0D3FY41-F1
#
_entry.id   AF-A0A0D3FY41-F1
#
_cell.length_a   1.000
_cell.length_b   1.000
_cell.length_c   1.000
_cell.angle_alpha   90.00
_cell.angle_beta   90.00
_cell.angle_gamma   90.00
#
_symmetry.space_group_name_H-M   'P 1'
#
loop_
_entity.id
_entity.type
_entity.pdbx_description
1 polymer ?
#
loop_
_entity_poly.entity_id
_entity_poly.type
_entity_poly.pdbx_seq_one_letter_code
_entity_poly.pdbx_strand_id
1 'polypeptide(L)'
;MLDDKDGREEEQVVRGLGILPAQLELSTKELPWLVGDSATQRSRFAFWLQTLRRARGFRSVLVNSFPGEAVTGTAAAEDDDGPQRQAACPRVLPVGPLLVLAGCNVERAKCAGDDGCVAATNINNHPQPCSKNPSMWQADSTCIRWLDAQPAASVVYVSFGSWVGPIGHDKIRELALGLEATGRPFLWAIKDDPSWRAGLPAGYAGSVAGRGKLVDWAPQDDVLGHAAVGCYLTHCGWNSTVEAIQHGVRMLCCPVSGDQFINCAYITRVWEVGLKLGSVRRDVVRDCIERIMGGAEGTRLQEKMDALRQRAVTAEARCLAQGNLRSFVNEIKRDHPLLTQIYNIL
;
A
#
# COMPACT_ATOMS: atom_id res chain seq x y z
N MET A 1 -31.96 -5.17 -41.51
CA MET A 1 -30.83 -6.10 -41.34
C MET A 1 -29.92 -5.43 -40.34
N LEU A 2 -30.10 -5.82 -39.07
CA LEU A 2 -29.36 -5.51 -37.83
C LEU A 2 -28.72 -4.11 -37.70
N ASP A 3 -29.42 -3.23 -36.99
CA ASP A 3 -28.89 -2.04 -36.35
C ASP A 3 -27.88 -2.42 -35.26
N ASP A 4 -26.67 -1.85 -35.37
CA ASP A 4 -25.66 -1.79 -34.31
C ASP A 4 -26.19 -0.96 -33.14
N LYS A 5 -26.58 -1.63 -32.05
CA LYS A 5 -26.70 -0.97 -30.75
C LYS A 5 -25.32 -0.95 -30.10
N ASP A 6 -24.63 0.18 -30.30
CA ASP A 6 -23.51 0.65 -29.47
C ASP A 6 -24.01 0.80 -28.02
N GLY A 7 -23.93 -0.28 -27.25
CA GLY A 7 -24.28 -0.34 -25.84
C GLY A 7 -23.21 0.37 -25.01
N ARG A 8 -23.22 1.70 -25.00
CA ARG A 8 -22.57 2.46 -23.93
C ARG A 8 -23.35 2.23 -22.64
N GLU A 9 -22.87 1.29 -21.83
CA GLU A 9 -23.30 1.19 -20.43
C GLU A 9 -22.97 2.51 -19.72
N GLU A 10 -24.00 3.30 -19.40
CA GLU A 10 -23.85 4.51 -18.61
C GLU A 10 -23.27 4.15 -17.23
N GLU A 11 -22.11 4.71 -16.92
CA GLU A 11 -21.42 4.45 -15.65
C GLU A 11 -22.17 5.12 -14.51
N GLN A 12 -22.83 4.31 -13.68
CA GLN A 12 -23.58 4.81 -12.53
C GLN A 12 -22.59 5.21 -11.41
N VAL A 13 -22.42 6.51 -11.22
CA VAL A 13 -21.64 7.07 -10.11
C VAL A 13 -22.49 7.01 -8.84
N VAL A 14 -22.01 6.32 -7.81
CA VAL A 14 -22.72 6.29 -6.53
C VAL A 14 -22.28 7.50 -5.72
N ARG A 15 -23.09 8.56 -5.76
CA ARG A 15 -22.85 9.80 -5.02
C ARG A 15 -23.29 9.66 -3.56
N GLY A 16 -22.54 10.30 -2.66
CA GLY A 16 -22.98 10.49 -1.28
C GLY A 16 -23.01 9.24 -0.40
N LEU A 17 -22.26 8.17 -0.74
CA LEU A 17 -22.00 7.11 0.23
C LEU A 17 -21.08 7.65 1.33
N GLY A 18 -21.66 8.16 2.41
CA GLY A 18 -20.95 8.53 3.66
C GLY A 18 -20.42 7.31 4.42
N ILE A 19 -19.92 6.29 3.70
CA ILE A 19 -19.44 5.01 4.25
C ILE A 19 -17.92 5.06 4.46
N LEU A 20 -17.21 5.89 3.69
CA LEU A 20 -15.77 6.01 3.79
C LEU A 20 -15.36 7.24 4.62
N PRO A 21 -14.22 7.17 5.34
CA PRO A 21 -13.70 8.29 6.12
C PRO A 21 -13.46 9.57 5.30
N ALA A 22 -13.12 9.42 4.01
CA ALA A 22 -13.15 10.51 3.04
C ALA A 22 -14.47 10.45 2.25
N GLN A 23 -15.10 11.61 2.03
CA GLN A 23 -16.25 11.72 1.12
C GLN A 23 -15.77 11.49 -0.32
N LEU A 24 -15.73 10.22 -0.72
CA LEU A 24 -15.22 9.79 -2.00
C LEU A 24 -16.38 9.39 -2.90
N GLU A 25 -16.49 10.04 -4.06
CA GLU A 25 -17.38 9.56 -5.11
C GLU A 25 -16.74 8.34 -5.78
N LEU A 26 -17.36 7.17 -5.60
CA LEU A 26 -16.95 5.91 -6.18
C LEU A 26 -17.95 5.50 -7.26
N SER A 27 -17.47 5.06 -8.42
CA SER A 27 -18.33 4.39 -9.39
C SER A 27 -18.57 2.93 -9.00
N THR A 28 -19.61 2.31 -9.53
CA THR A 28 -19.89 0.88 -9.29
C THR A 28 -18.73 -0.04 -9.68
N LYS A 29 -17.91 0.37 -10.66
CA LYS A 29 -16.69 -0.36 -11.09
C LYS A 29 -15.55 -0.28 -10.07
N GLU A 30 -15.58 0.69 -9.17
CA GLU A 30 -14.59 0.88 -8.11
C GLU A 30 -14.99 0.21 -6.79
N LEU A 31 -16.19 -0.39 -6.73
CA LEU A 31 -16.67 -1.13 -5.57
C LEU A 31 -16.26 -2.61 -5.66
N PRO A 32 -15.35 -3.09 -4.80
CA PRO A 32 -14.74 -4.42 -4.88
C PRO A 32 -15.74 -5.59 -4.97
N TRP A 33 -16.87 -5.45 -4.29
CA TRP A 33 -17.93 -6.47 -4.21
C TRP A 33 -18.88 -6.46 -5.42
N LEU A 34 -18.75 -5.48 -6.32
CA LEU A 34 -19.53 -5.38 -7.57
C LEU A 34 -18.72 -5.78 -8.82
N VAL A 35 -17.48 -6.27 -8.66
CA VAL A 35 -16.67 -6.73 -9.81
C VAL A 35 -16.99 -8.21 -10.12
N GLY A 36 -17.18 -8.53 -11.40
CA GLY A 36 -17.42 -9.90 -11.90
C GLY A 36 -18.86 -10.14 -12.35
N ASP A 37 -19.20 -11.38 -12.69
CA ASP A 37 -20.57 -11.77 -13.05
C ASP A 37 -21.54 -11.69 -11.84
N SER A 38 -22.84 -11.68 -12.11
CA SER A 38 -23.86 -11.51 -11.07
C SER A 38 -23.85 -12.57 -9.97
N ALA A 39 -23.42 -13.80 -10.25
CA ALA A 39 -23.31 -14.83 -9.23
C ALA A 39 -22.13 -14.55 -8.29
N THR A 40 -20.98 -14.18 -8.86
CA THR A 40 -19.79 -13.77 -8.11
C THR A 40 -20.05 -12.54 -7.25
N GLN A 41 -20.73 -11.52 -7.79
CA GLN A 41 -21.12 -10.31 -7.05
C GLN A 41 -22.00 -10.64 -5.84
N ARG A 42 -23.07 -11.45 -6.03
CA ARG A 42 -23.97 -11.86 -4.93
C ARG A 42 -23.23 -12.63 -3.84
N SER A 43 -22.36 -13.56 -4.23
CA SER A 43 -21.57 -14.36 -3.29
C SER A 43 -20.63 -13.47 -2.46
N ARG A 44 -19.87 -12.57 -3.11
CA ARG A 44 -18.99 -11.62 -2.41
C ARG A 44 -19.77 -10.68 -1.50
N PHE A 45 -20.90 -10.16 -1.95
CA PHE A 45 -21.74 -9.30 -1.13
C PHE A 45 -22.24 -10.04 0.13
N ALA A 46 -22.72 -11.28 -0.01
CA ALA A 46 -23.15 -12.10 1.12
C ALA A 46 -22.01 -12.37 2.10
N PHE A 47 -20.82 -12.70 1.59
CA PHE A 47 -19.61 -12.89 2.39
C PHE A 47 -19.26 -11.64 3.21
N TRP A 48 -19.16 -10.47 2.56
CA TRP A 48 -18.84 -9.21 3.24
C TRP A 48 -19.91 -8.80 4.25
N LEU A 49 -21.18 -8.98 3.92
CA LEU A 49 -22.29 -8.71 4.85
C LEU A 49 -22.21 -9.61 6.10
N GLN A 50 -21.88 -10.89 5.93
CA GLN A 50 -21.69 -11.81 7.05
C GLN A 50 -20.46 -11.43 7.88
N THR A 51 -19.35 -11.07 7.23
CA THR A 51 -18.13 -10.60 7.91
C THR A 51 -18.41 -9.34 8.74
N LEU A 52 -19.13 -8.36 8.18
CA LEU A 52 -19.54 -7.14 8.91
C LEU A 52 -20.45 -7.47 10.10
N ARG A 53 -21.42 -8.37 9.94
CA ARG A 53 -22.28 -8.81 11.05
C ARG A 53 -21.50 -9.48 12.17
N ARG A 54 -20.49 -10.29 11.84
CA ARG A 54 -19.59 -10.90 12.84
C ARG A 54 -18.72 -9.85 13.52
N ALA A 55 -18.18 -8.91 12.74
CA ALA A 55 -17.33 -7.85 13.25
C ALA A 55 -18.02 -6.95 14.28
N ARG A 56 -19.35 -6.75 14.17
CA ARG A 56 -20.15 -6.05 15.18
C ARG A 56 -20.11 -6.68 16.57
N GLY A 57 -19.81 -7.97 16.68
CA GLY A 57 -19.65 -8.66 17.96
C GLY A 57 -18.25 -8.53 18.56
N PHE A 58 -17.28 -7.97 17.83
CA PHE A 58 -15.94 -7.76 18.36
C PHE A 58 -15.94 -6.61 19.35
N ARG A 59 -15.12 -6.72 20.40
CA ARG A 59 -14.92 -5.62 21.32
C ARG A 59 -14.01 -4.53 20.73
N SER A 60 -12.98 -4.95 20.00
CA SER A 60 -12.05 -4.04 19.33
C SER A 60 -11.56 -4.64 18.02
N VAL A 61 -11.23 -3.76 17.07
CA VAL A 61 -10.64 -4.12 15.78
C VAL A 61 -9.37 -3.31 15.59
N LEU A 62 -8.24 -4.00 15.43
CA LEU A 62 -6.98 -3.35 15.08
C LEU A 62 -6.94 -3.09 13.57
N VAL A 63 -6.55 -1.89 13.16
CA VAL A 63 -6.48 -1.50 11.74
C VAL A 63 -5.09 -0.95 11.44
N ASN A 64 -4.45 -1.44 10.39
CA ASN A 64 -3.19 -0.89 9.89
C ASN A 64 -3.45 0.44 9.17
N SER A 65 -3.77 1.48 9.93
CA SER A 65 -4.12 2.83 9.48
C SER A 65 -3.22 3.84 10.17
N PHE A 66 -3.06 5.03 9.60
CA PHE A 66 -2.19 6.08 10.12
C PHE A 66 -2.92 7.43 10.25
N PRO A 67 -2.47 8.32 11.16
CA PRO A 67 -3.04 9.67 11.28
C PRO A 67 -2.95 10.44 9.96
N GLY A 68 -4.09 10.95 9.49
CA GLY A 68 -4.18 11.64 8.19
C GLY A 68 -4.46 10.74 6.98
N GLU A 69 -4.81 9.46 7.19
CA GLU A 69 -5.40 8.61 6.15
C GLU A 69 -6.66 9.24 5.56
N ALA A 70 -7.54 9.77 6.42
CA ALA A 70 -8.68 10.59 6.05
C ALA A 70 -8.33 12.07 6.25
N VAL A 71 -8.53 12.91 5.23
CA VAL A 71 -8.43 14.37 5.39
C VAL A 71 -9.58 14.78 6.31
N THR A 72 -9.24 15.31 7.49
CA THR A 72 -10.17 15.66 8.55
C THR A 72 -11.22 16.67 8.07
N GLY A 73 -12.43 16.18 7.83
CA GLY A 73 -13.68 16.95 7.85
C GLY A 73 -14.67 16.44 8.91
N THR A 74 -14.43 15.26 9.48
CA THR A 74 -15.20 14.72 10.59
C THR A 74 -14.22 14.30 11.67
N ALA A 75 -14.11 15.15 12.70
CA ALA A 75 -13.81 14.64 14.03
C ALA A 75 -14.71 13.41 14.21
N ALA A 76 -14.12 12.29 14.66
CA ALA A 76 -14.94 11.28 15.30
C ALA A 76 -15.80 12.04 16.31
N ALA A 77 -17.11 12.04 16.11
CA ALA A 77 -18.02 12.55 17.10
C ALA A 77 -17.64 11.84 18.40
N GLU A 78 -17.15 12.61 19.36
CA GLU A 78 -17.22 12.21 20.75
C GLU A 78 -18.72 12.16 21.04
N ASP A 79 -19.33 11.00 20.78
CA ASP A 79 -20.67 10.68 21.26
C ASP A 79 -20.55 10.57 22.79
N ASP A 80 -20.67 11.72 23.45
CA ASP A 80 -21.18 11.82 24.81
C ASP A 80 -22.66 11.46 24.76
N ASP A 81 -22.97 10.17 24.92
CA ASP A 81 -24.35 9.73 25.09
C ASP A 81 -24.45 8.69 26.21
N GLY A 82 -25.44 8.91 27.09
CA GLY A 82 -25.58 8.27 28.39
C GLY A 82 -25.84 6.75 28.38
N PRO A 83 -26.09 6.15 29.55
CA PRO A 83 -26.03 4.71 29.74
C PRO A 83 -27.30 4.01 29.23
N GLN A 84 -27.39 3.82 27.92
CA GLN A 84 -28.28 2.84 27.31
C GLN A 84 -27.46 1.97 26.35
N ARG A 85 -27.48 0.64 26.60
CA ARG A 85 -26.73 -0.37 25.84
C ARG A 85 -27.19 -0.43 24.39
N GLN A 86 -26.74 0.50 23.54
CA GLN A 86 -26.63 0.28 22.10
C GLN A 86 -25.70 -0.90 21.89
N ALA A 87 -26.03 -1.79 20.94
CA ALA A 87 -25.16 -2.89 20.57
C ALA A 87 -23.78 -2.32 20.17
N ALA A 88 -22.82 -2.39 21.09
CA ALA A 88 -21.61 -1.60 21.03
C ALA A 88 -20.84 -1.96 19.77
N CYS A 89 -20.72 -1.00 18.84
CA CYS A 89 -19.83 -1.13 17.70
C CYS A 89 -18.40 -1.39 18.23
N PRO A 90 -17.60 -2.27 17.60
CA PRO A 90 -16.23 -2.49 18.03
C PRO A 90 -15.44 -1.18 18.09
N ARG A 91 -14.61 -1.03 19.13
CA ARG A 91 -13.62 0.06 19.18
C ARG A 91 -12.58 -0.17 18.10
N VAL A 92 -12.53 0.71 17.09
CA VAL A 92 -11.52 0.67 16.03
C VAL A 92 -10.23 1.31 16.54
N LEU A 93 -9.11 0.60 16.44
CA LEU A 93 -7.81 1.00 16.98
C LEU A 93 -6.79 1.05 15.83
N PRO A 94 -6.46 2.24 15.32
CA PRO A 94 -5.37 2.42 14.37
C PRO A 94 -4.03 2.03 15.01
N VAL A 95 -3.29 1.13 14.37
CA VAL A 95 -1.98 0.63 14.82
C VAL A 95 -0.90 0.73 13.73
N GLY A 96 -1.20 1.41 12.63
CA GLY A 96 -0.29 1.57 11.50
C GLY A 96 0.52 2.88 11.53
N PRO A 97 1.50 3.03 10.62
CA PRO A 97 2.02 2.00 9.71
C PRO A 97 2.79 0.90 10.46
N LEU A 98 2.36 -0.37 10.35
CA LEU A 98 2.96 -1.48 11.13
C LEU A 98 4.41 -1.81 10.76
N LEU A 99 4.86 -1.35 9.59
CA LEU A 99 6.20 -1.61 9.06
C LEU A 99 7.30 -0.84 9.82
N VAL A 100 6.94 0.26 10.48
CA VAL A 100 7.86 1.08 11.29
C VAL A 100 8.21 0.39 12.62
N LEU A 101 7.39 -0.54 13.11
CA LEU A 101 7.58 -1.18 14.42
C LEU A 101 8.58 -2.34 14.39
N ALA A 102 8.89 -2.89 13.21
CA ALA A 102 9.81 -4.02 13.08
C ALA A 102 11.30 -3.63 13.19
N GLY A 103 11.65 -2.36 12.95
CA GLY A 103 13.04 -1.88 12.91
C GLY A 103 13.53 -1.09 14.13
N CYS A 104 12.64 -0.68 15.05
CA CYS A 104 13.05 0.01 16.26
C CYS A 104 13.17 -0.98 17.42
N ASN A 105 14.42 -1.34 17.77
CA ASN A 105 14.71 -1.84 19.11
C ASN A 105 14.11 -0.85 20.12
N VAL A 106 13.38 -1.39 21.09
CA VAL A 106 12.72 -0.66 22.17
C VAL A 106 13.79 -0.07 23.09
N GLU A 107 14.44 1.00 22.67
CA GLU A 107 15.05 1.91 23.63
C GLU A 107 13.93 2.77 24.17
N ARG A 108 13.71 2.63 25.49
CA ARG A 108 12.83 3.46 26.30
C ARG A 108 13.01 4.92 25.90
N ALA A 109 12.05 5.46 25.15
CA ALA A 109 11.81 6.89 25.12
C ALA A 109 11.41 7.29 26.55
N LYS A 110 12.41 7.64 27.36
CA LYS A 110 12.18 8.51 28.52
C LYS A 110 11.73 9.83 27.93
N CYS A 111 10.50 10.23 28.24
CA CYS A 111 10.11 11.63 28.16
C CYS A 111 11.11 12.40 29.01
N ALA A 112 12.00 13.17 28.39
CA ALA A 112 12.92 14.04 29.11
C ALA A 112 12.23 15.40 29.28
N GLY A 113 11.98 15.75 30.54
CA GLY A 113 12.11 17.14 30.97
C GLY A 113 13.59 17.56 30.91
N ASP A 114 13.80 18.86 30.87
CA ASP A 114 15.07 19.58 30.79
C ASP A 114 16.24 18.87 31.51
N ASP A 115 17.33 18.62 30.76
CA ASP A 115 18.67 19.14 31.04
C ASP A 115 19.75 18.47 30.15
N GLY A 116 20.49 19.30 29.41
CA GLY A 116 21.87 19.12 28.94
C GLY A 116 22.33 17.77 28.34
N CYS A 117 22.32 17.64 27.01
CA CYS A 117 22.98 16.53 26.31
C CYS A 117 24.49 16.76 26.15
N VAL A 118 25.31 15.95 26.83
CA VAL A 118 26.71 15.69 26.47
C VAL A 118 26.75 14.41 25.64
N ALA A 119 27.32 14.50 24.44
CA ALA A 119 27.45 13.37 23.53
C ALA A 119 28.43 12.32 24.07
N ALA A 120 27.96 11.07 24.23
CA ALA A 120 28.82 9.92 24.42
C ALA A 120 28.83 9.10 23.12
N THR A 121 29.94 9.15 22.39
CA THR A 121 30.24 8.23 21.30
C THR A 121 30.56 6.85 21.88
N ASN A 122 29.91 5.79 21.40
CA ASN A 122 30.36 4.44 21.67
C ASN A 122 30.59 3.67 20.37
N ILE A 123 31.85 3.27 20.21
CA ILE A 123 32.44 2.52 19.11
C ILE A 123 32.22 1.06 19.45
N ASN A 124 31.34 0.36 18.72
CA ASN A 124 31.41 -1.09 18.51
C ASN A 124 30.43 -1.49 17.40
N ASN A 125 30.94 -1.46 16.16
CA ASN A 125 30.28 -2.00 14.98
C ASN A 125 30.30 -3.53 15.02
N HIS A 126 29.16 -4.13 15.34
CA HIS A 126 28.79 -5.43 14.79
C HIS A 126 27.39 -5.29 14.17
N PRO A 127 27.22 -5.48 12.85
CA PRO A 127 25.89 -5.49 12.26
C PRO A 127 25.16 -6.74 12.76
N GLN A 128 24.21 -6.56 13.68
CA GLN A 128 23.25 -7.62 13.98
C GLN A 128 22.37 -7.85 12.76
N PRO A 129 22.06 -9.12 12.41
CA PRO A 129 21.25 -9.40 11.23
C PRO A 129 19.85 -8.84 11.45
N CYS A 130 19.43 -7.91 10.59
CA CYS A 130 18.07 -7.39 10.53
C CYS A 130 17.08 -8.57 10.55
N SER A 131 16.09 -8.48 11.42
CA SER A 131 15.03 -9.49 11.57
C SER A 131 14.48 -9.86 10.20
N LYS A 132 14.46 -11.16 9.89
CA LYS A 132 13.94 -11.71 8.63
C LYS A 132 12.53 -11.15 8.38
N ASN A 133 12.36 -10.41 7.29
CA ASN A 133 11.04 -10.06 6.77
C ASN A 133 10.20 -11.35 6.68
N PRO A 134 8.93 -11.38 7.13
CA PRO A 134 8.08 -12.57 7.10
C PRO A 134 7.60 -12.93 5.68
N SER A 135 8.37 -12.56 4.65
CA SER A 135 8.09 -12.95 3.27
C SER A 135 8.21 -14.46 3.12
N MET A 136 7.14 -15.10 2.65
CA MET A 136 7.16 -16.51 2.25
C MET A 136 8.02 -16.77 1.01
N TRP A 137 8.49 -15.70 0.33
CA TRP A 137 9.22 -15.75 -0.93
C TRP A 137 10.68 -15.34 -0.73
N GLN A 138 11.58 -16.04 -1.42
CA GLN A 138 13.02 -15.74 -1.39
C GLN A 138 13.33 -14.53 -2.28
N ALA A 139 13.70 -13.42 -1.66
CA ALA A 139 14.04 -12.19 -2.36
C ALA A 139 15.37 -12.29 -3.12
N ASP A 140 15.41 -11.77 -4.35
CA ASP A 140 16.62 -11.59 -5.14
C ASP A 140 17.31 -10.26 -4.79
N SER A 141 18.24 -10.31 -3.83
CA SER A 141 19.01 -9.13 -3.42
C SER A 141 19.97 -8.59 -4.50
N THR A 142 20.15 -9.29 -5.63
CA THR A 142 20.93 -8.75 -6.75
C THR A 142 20.28 -7.51 -7.37
N CYS A 143 18.98 -7.28 -7.15
CA CYS A 143 18.33 -6.06 -7.60
C CYS A 143 18.83 -4.81 -6.87
N ILE A 144 19.22 -4.91 -5.59
CA ILE A 144 19.76 -3.77 -4.84
C ILE A 144 21.07 -3.30 -5.47
N ARG A 145 22.00 -4.22 -5.75
CA ARG A 145 23.25 -3.88 -6.46
C ARG A 145 23.03 -3.29 -7.84
N TRP A 146 21.96 -3.67 -8.52
CA TRP A 146 21.59 -3.08 -9.81
C TRP A 146 21.05 -1.65 -9.64
N LEU A 147 20.28 -1.40 -8.57
CA LEU A 147 19.78 -0.07 -8.22
C LEU A 147 20.91 0.87 -7.80
N ASP A 148 21.95 0.39 -7.11
CA ASP A 148 23.12 1.18 -6.71
C ASP A 148 23.81 1.86 -7.91
N ALA A 149 23.71 1.26 -9.10
CA ALA A 149 24.30 1.78 -10.33
C ALA A 149 23.40 2.78 -11.08
N GLN A 150 22.19 3.07 -10.58
CA GLN A 150 21.23 3.95 -11.24
C GLN A 150 21.23 5.36 -10.62
N PRO A 151 20.95 6.42 -11.41
CA PRO A 151 20.77 7.76 -10.86
C PRO A 151 19.61 7.85 -9.85
N ALA A 152 19.71 8.79 -8.92
CA ALA A 152 18.65 9.06 -7.95
C ALA A 152 17.31 9.39 -8.64
N ALA A 153 16.22 8.89 -8.07
CA ALA A 153 14.84 9.08 -8.53
C ALA A 153 14.62 8.82 -10.04
N SER A 154 15.40 7.91 -10.65
CA SER A 154 15.33 7.60 -12.09
C SER A 154 14.60 6.29 -12.40
N VAL A 155 14.56 5.37 -11.44
CA VAL A 155 14.04 4.00 -11.62
C VAL A 155 12.55 3.93 -11.41
N VAL A 156 11.85 3.24 -12.32
CA VAL A 156 10.46 2.78 -12.12
C VAL A 156 10.49 1.39 -11.51
N TYR A 157 10.00 1.24 -10.28
CA TYR A 157 9.75 -0.08 -9.69
C TYR A 157 8.36 -0.57 -10.09
N VAL A 158 8.23 -1.83 -10.48
CA VAL A 158 6.97 -2.44 -10.96
C VAL A 158 6.70 -3.72 -10.17
N SER A 159 5.55 -3.79 -9.49
CA SER A 159 5.11 -5.00 -8.77
C SER A 159 3.60 -5.04 -8.59
N PHE A 160 3.01 -6.20 -8.87
CA PHE A 160 1.58 -6.47 -8.67
C PHE A 160 1.28 -7.24 -7.37
N GLY A 161 2.25 -7.34 -6.47
CA GLY A 161 2.09 -7.98 -5.17
C GLY A 161 2.08 -9.52 -5.22
N SER A 162 1.76 -10.15 -4.10
CA SER A 162 1.85 -11.61 -3.93
C SER A 162 0.59 -12.36 -4.36
N TRP A 163 -0.60 -11.76 -4.18
CA TRP A 163 -1.86 -12.49 -4.16
C TRP A 163 -2.60 -12.51 -5.50
N VAL A 164 -2.49 -11.45 -6.30
CA VAL A 164 -3.25 -11.37 -7.56
C VAL A 164 -2.81 -12.47 -8.53
N GLY A 165 -3.77 -12.99 -9.30
CA GLY A 165 -3.48 -13.86 -10.43
C GLY A 165 -2.84 -13.08 -11.60
N PRO A 166 -2.36 -13.78 -12.63
CA PRO A 166 -1.81 -13.15 -13.82
C PRO A 166 -2.76 -12.13 -14.43
N ILE A 167 -2.24 -10.97 -14.80
CA ILE A 167 -3.05 -9.85 -15.33
C ILE A 167 -3.38 -9.98 -16.83
N GLY A 168 -3.00 -11.10 -17.45
CA GLY A 168 -3.26 -11.43 -18.85
C GLY A 168 -2.12 -11.03 -19.79
N HIS A 169 -1.98 -11.81 -20.86
CA HIS A 169 -0.93 -11.68 -21.87
C HIS A 169 -0.81 -10.24 -22.40
N ASP A 170 -1.91 -9.66 -22.88
CA ASP A 170 -1.87 -8.35 -23.55
C ASP A 170 -1.49 -7.22 -22.60
N LYS A 171 -1.91 -7.30 -21.33
CA LYS A 171 -1.52 -6.30 -20.32
C LYS A 171 -0.03 -6.36 -20.04
N ILE A 172 0.53 -7.57 -19.88
CA ILE A 172 1.98 -7.76 -19.69
C ILE A 172 2.75 -7.24 -20.91
N ARG A 173 2.27 -7.54 -22.12
CA ARG A 173 2.88 -7.07 -23.37
C ARG A 173 2.92 -5.55 -23.48
N GLU A 174 1.80 -4.88 -23.24
CA GLU A 174 1.74 -3.42 -23.36
C GLU A 174 2.49 -2.71 -22.23
N LEU A 175 2.51 -3.26 -21.00
CA LEU A 175 3.37 -2.77 -19.92
C LEU A 175 4.85 -2.89 -20.30
N ALA A 176 5.28 -4.04 -20.82
CA ALA A 176 6.65 -4.27 -21.24
C ALA A 176 7.10 -3.26 -22.31
N LEU A 177 6.26 -3.07 -23.34
CA LEU A 177 6.55 -2.14 -24.44
C LEU A 177 6.46 -0.67 -23.99
N GLY A 178 5.57 -0.35 -23.05
CA GLY A 178 5.45 0.97 -22.45
C GLY A 178 6.68 1.34 -21.62
N LEU A 179 7.11 0.45 -20.72
CA LEU A 179 8.34 0.59 -19.95
C LEU A 179 9.56 0.76 -20.86
N GLU A 180 9.65 -0.10 -21.89
CA GLU A 180 10.72 -0.02 -22.88
C GLU A 180 10.75 1.35 -23.57
N ALA A 181 9.59 1.86 -24.00
CA ALA A 181 9.46 3.12 -24.72
C ALA A 181 9.82 4.38 -23.90
N THR A 182 9.84 4.30 -22.56
CA THR A 182 10.26 5.44 -21.72
C THR A 182 11.75 5.73 -21.80
N GLY A 183 12.58 4.75 -22.18
CA GLY A 183 14.03 4.86 -22.09
C GLY A 183 14.59 4.87 -20.66
N ARG A 184 13.73 4.88 -19.62
CA ARG A 184 14.13 4.96 -18.21
C ARG A 184 14.59 3.61 -17.67
N PRO A 185 15.41 3.60 -16.59
CA PRO A 185 15.69 2.37 -15.90
C PRO A 185 14.43 1.86 -15.17
N PHE A 186 14.22 0.55 -15.14
CA PHE A 186 13.11 -0.05 -14.42
C PHE A 186 13.49 -1.39 -13.77
N LEU A 187 12.93 -1.64 -12.60
CA LEU A 187 13.01 -2.92 -11.89
C LEU A 187 11.62 -3.52 -11.86
N TRP A 188 11.44 -4.69 -12.45
CA TRP A 188 10.16 -5.39 -12.48
C TRP A 188 10.22 -6.68 -11.67
N ALA A 189 9.53 -6.70 -10.53
CA ALA A 189 9.23 -7.92 -9.80
C ALA A 189 8.07 -8.64 -10.51
N ILE A 190 8.42 -9.63 -11.33
CA ILE A 190 7.50 -10.44 -12.12
C ILE A 190 7.83 -11.91 -11.91
N LYS A 191 6.83 -12.65 -11.38
CA LYS A 191 6.96 -14.06 -11.04
C LYS A 191 7.56 -14.85 -12.21
N ASP A 192 8.48 -15.76 -11.92
CA ASP A 192 9.05 -16.69 -12.90
C ASP A 192 8.09 -17.84 -13.17
N ASP A 193 6.90 -17.45 -13.63
CA ASP A 193 5.81 -18.34 -13.98
C ASP A 193 5.39 -18.02 -15.43
N PRO A 194 5.22 -19.03 -16.30
CA PRO A 194 4.80 -18.83 -17.68
C PRO A 194 3.52 -17.99 -17.82
N SER A 195 2.56 -18.13 -16.90
CA SER A 195 1.31 -17.37 -16.93
C SER A 195 1.51 -15.86 -16.70
N TRP A 196 2.55 -15.48 -15.96
CA TRP A 196 2.96 -14.09 -15.75
C TRP A 196 3.84 -13.56 -16.88
N ARG A 197 4.71 -14.41 -17.44
CA ARG A 197 5.71 -14.01 -18.43
C ARG A 197 5.29 -14.21 -19.89
N ALA A 198 4.16 -14.88 -20.15
CA ALA A 198 3.70 -15.17 -21.51
C ALA A 198 3.55 -13.93 -22.40
N GLY A 199 3.22 -12.77 -21.84
CA GLY A 199 3.08 -11.53 -22.59
C GLY A 199 4.40 -10.78 -22.84
N LEU A 200 5.52 -11.20 -22.25
CA LEU A 200 6.80 -10.54 -22.47
C LEU A 200 7.25 -10.75 -23.93
N PRO A 201 7.76 -9.70 -24.61
CA PRO A 201 8.36 -9.86 -25.93
C PRO A 201 9.47 -10.94 -25.94
N ALA A 202 9.65 -11.59 -27.08
CA ALA A 202 10.71 -12.59 -27.23
C ALA A 202 12.08 -11.95 -26.94
N GLY A 203 12.86 -12.57 -26.04
CA GLY A 203 14.17 -12.05 -25.64
C GLY A 203 14.13 -10.78 -24.79
N TYR A 204 12.97 -10.40 -24.22
CA TYR A 204 12.79 -9.12 -23.53
C TYR A 204 13.85 -8.82 -22.48
N ALA A 205 14.17 -9.77 -21.59
CA ALA A 205 15.20 -9.57 -20.57
C ALA A 205 16.58 -9.20 -21.16
N GLY A 206 16.91 -9.74 -22.34
CA GLY A 206 18.12 -9.39 -23.07
C GLY A 206 18.02 -8.03 -23.77
N SER A 207 16.87 -7.70 -24.37
CA SER A 207 16.69 -6.42 -25.08
C SER A 207 16.71 -5.20 -24.16
N VAL A 208 16.30 -5.38 -22.90
CA VAL A 208 16.36 -4.32 -21.88
C VAL A 208 17.57 -4.42 -20.96
N ALA A 209 18.51 -5.35 -21.22
CA ALA A 209 19.68 -5.51 -20.36
C ALA A 209 20.45 -4.19 -20.19
N GLY A 210 20.78 -3.84 -18.95
CA GLY A 210 21.44 -2.57 -18.58
C GLY A 210 20.47 -1.48 -18.12
N ARG A 211 19.22 -1.47 -18.61
CA ARG A 211 18.19 -0.50 -18.20
C ARG A 211 16.96 -1.13 -17.54
N GLY A 212 16.61 -2.36 -17.88
CA GLY A 212 15.58 -3.15 -17.23
C GLY A 212 16.19 -4.30 -16.46
N LYS A 213 15.71 -4.55 -15.25
CA LYS A 213 15.99 -5.79 -14.51
C LYS A 213 14.69 -6.46 -14.12
N LEU A 214 14.56 -7.73 -14.48
CA LEU A 214 13.45 -8.59 -14.08
C LEU A 214 13.92 -9.49 -12.94
N VAL A 215 13.12 -9.59 -11.88
CA VAL A 215 13.35 -10.50 -10.75
C VAL A 215 12.06 -11.22 -10.41
N ASP A 216 12.15 -12.45 -9.90
CA ASP A 216 10.99 -13.22 -9.45
C ASP A 216 10.32 -12.58 -8.23
N TRP A 217 11.14 -12.25 -7.23
CA TRP A 217 10.72 -11.58 -6.02
C TRP A 217 11.76 -10.53 -5.57
N ALA A 218 11.30 -9.33 -5.26
CA ALA A 218 12.15 -8.23 -4.80
C ALA A 218 12.02 -8.06 -3.27
N PRO A 219 13.08 -7.65 -2.56
CA PRO A 219 12.98 -7.14 -1.19
C PRO A 219 12.32 -5.75 -1.25
N GLN A 220 10.99 -5.73 -1.38
CA GLN A 220 10.23 -4.53 -1.77
C GLN A 220 10.45 -3.33 -0.84
N ASP A 221 10.55 -3.55 0.47
CA ASP A 221 10.85 -2.48 1.44
C ASP A 221 12.22 -1.84 1.16
N ASP A 222 13.27 -2.65 0.96
CA ASP A 222 14.61 -2.17 0.60
C ASP A 222 14.62 -1.47 -0.77
N VAL A 223 13.87 -2.00 -1.75
CA VAL A 223 13.74 -1.40 -3.08
C VAL A 223 13.06 -0.03 -3.01
N LEU A 224 11.94 0.08 -2.29
CA LEU A 224 11.21 1.34 -2.15
C LEU A 224 12.01 2.36 -1.32
N GLY A 225 12.81 1.90 -0.36
CA GLY A 225 13.74 2.75 0.39
C GLY A 225 15.00 3.18 -0.37
N HIS A 226 15.23 2.64 -1.57
CA HIS A 226 16.43 2.93 -2.35
C HIS A 226 16.33 4.26 -3.10
N ALA A 227 17.35 5.13 -2.96
CA ALA A 227 17.36 6.48 -3.54
C ALA A 227 17.17 6.55 -5.07
N ALA A 228 17.51 5.48 -5.79
CA ALA A 228 17.30 5.39 -7.24
C ALA A 228 15.81 5.29 -7.65
N VAL A 229 14.93 4.79 -6.77
CA VAL A 229 13.50 4.58 -7.11
C VAL A 229 12.75 5.90 -7.03
N GLY A 230 12.16 6.32 -8.16
CA GLY A 230 11.40 7.58 -8.27
C GLY A 230 9.89 7.39 -8.40
N CYS A 231 9.44 6.21 -8.81
CA CYS A 231 8.03 5.87 -9.02
C CYS A 231 7.81 4.37 -8.81
N TYR A 232 6.65 4.04 -8.24
CA TYR A 232 6.17 2.68 -8.06
C TYR A 232 4.91 2.41 -8.88
N LEU A 233 5.02 1.61 -9.94
CA LEU A 233 3.88 1.06 -10.65
C LEU A 233 3.31 -0.13 -9.85
N THR A 234 2.12 0.07 -9.30
CA THR A 234 1.55 -0.83 -8.30
C THR A 234 0.09 -1.18 -8.54
N HIS A 235 -0.27 -2.40 -8.15
CA HIS A 235 -1.65 -2.84 -8.00
C HIS A 235 -2.43 -2.12 -6.90
N CYS A 236 -1.82 -1.27 -6.08
CA CYS A 236 -2.47 -0.52 -4.99
C CYS A 236 -2.97 -1.40 -3.82
N GLY A 237 -2.38 -2.58 -3.59
CA GLY A 237 -2.65 -3.34 -2.37
C GLY A 237 -2.24 -2.55 -1.13
N TRP A 238 -2.99 -2.69 -0.03
CA TRP A 238 -2.82 -1.80 1.13
C TRP A 238 -1.40 -1.79 1.71
N ASN A 239 -0.75 -2.95 1.86
CA ASN A 239 0.63 -3.00 2.36
C ASN A 239 1.61 -2.27 1.41
N SER A 240 1.52 -2.53 0.10
CA SER A 240 2.32 -1.84 -0.91
C SER A 240 2.10 -0.32 -0.89
N THR A 241 0.87 0.13 -0.69
CA THR A 241 0.53 1.55 -0.56
C THR A 241 1.22 2.17 0.65
N VAL A 242 1.14 1.51 1.81
CA VAL A 242 1.75 2.01 3.06
C VAL A 242 3.28 2.02 2.97
N GLU A 243 3.91 1.00 2.37
CA GLU A 243 5.36 0.96 2.12
C GLU A 243 5.81 2.13 1.22
N ALA A 244 5.07 2.39 0.14
CA ALA A 244 5.37 3.49 -0.77
C ALA A 244 5.29 4.86 -0.06
N ILE A 245 4.26 5.06 0.78
CA ILE A 245 4.11 6.27 1.59
C ILE A 245 5.27 6.41 2.58
N GLN A 246 5.63 5.32 3.27
CA GLN A 246 6.72 5.31 4.25
C GLN A 246 8.06 5.75 3.63
N HIS A 247 8.32 5.37 2.38
CA HIS A 247 9.55 5.71 1.66
C HIS A 247 9.45 6.98 0.79
N GLY A 248 8.26 7.57 0.66
CA GLY A 248 8.05 8.79 -0.12
C GLY A 248 8.07 8.57 -1.64
N VAL A 249 7.66 7.39 -2.09
CA VAL A 249 7.68 7.00 -3.50
C VAL A 249 6.30 7.21 -4.13
N ARG A 250 6.20 8.11 -5.11
CA ARG A 250 4.98 8.37 -5.89
C ARG A 250 4.48 7.11 -6.59
N MET A 251 3.17 6.95 -6.70
CA MET A 251 2.55 5.72 -7.19
C MET A 251 1.88 5.88 -8.56
N LEU A 252 2.17 4.97 -9.47
CA LEU A 252 1.42 4.78 -10.71
C LEU A 252 0.47 3.58 -10.55
N CYS A 253 -0.80 3.88 -10.37
CA CYS A 253 -1.82 2.94 -9.96
C CYS A 253 -2.35 2.12 -11.14
N CYS A 254 -2.30 0.80 -11.01
CA CYS A 254 -2.88 -0.18 -11.92
C CYS A 254 -3.67 -1.25 -11.13
N PRO A 255 -4.81 -0.89 -10.50
CA PRO A 255 -5.57 -1.81 -9.66
C PRO A 255 -6.08 -3.01 -10.46
N VAL A 256 -6.09 -4.18 -9.82
CA VAL A 256 -6.45 -5.47 -10.42
C VAL A 256 -7.71 -6.06 -9.78
N SER A 257 -7.81 -6.05 -8.45
CA SER A 257 -8.91 -6.71 -7.73
C SER A 257 -9.12 -6.17 -6.32
N GLY A 258 -10.29 -6.43 -5.74
CA GLY A 258 -10.52 -6.16 -4.32
C GLY A 258 -10.46 -4.68 -3.97
N ASP A 259 -9.95 -4.38 -2.77
CA ASP A 259 -9.79 -3.05 -2.17
C ASP A 259 -8.85 -2.12 -2.97
N GLN A 260 -8.07 -2.67 -3.90
CA GLN A 260 -7.12 -1.93 -4.74
C GLN A 260 -7.74 -0.75 -5.48
N PHE A 261 -9.01 -0.85 -5.89
CA PHE A 261 -9.71 0.25 -6.56
C PHE A 261 -10.02 1.42 -5.61
N ILE A 262 -10.40 1.12 -4.37
CA ILE A 262 -10.61 2.13 -3.32
C ILE A 262 -9.28 2.76 -2.94
N ASN A 263 -8.25 1.94 -2.73
CA ASN A 263 -6.89 2.43 -2.43
C ASN A 263 -6.36 3.32 -3.56
N CYS A 264 -6.55 2.92 -4.83
CA CYS A 264 -6.22 3.74 -5.99
C CYS A 264 -6.91 5.11 -5.93
N ALA A 265 -8.21 5.15 -5.60
CA ALA A 265 -8.94 6.41 -5.52
C ALA A 265 -8.43 7.30 -4.38
N TYR A 266 -8.04 6.73 -3.22
CA TYR A 266 -7.33 7.48 -2.18
C TYR A 266 -6.00 8.05 -2.68
N ILE A 267 -5.17 7.22 -3.31
CA ILE A 267 -3.87 7.63 -3.87
C ILE A 267 -4.01 8.79 -4.86
N THR A 268 -4.98 8.70 -5.77
CA THR A 268 -5.08 9.65 -6.89
C THR A 268 -6.00 10.85 -6.65
N ARG A 269 -7.00 10.73 -5.76
CA ARG A 269 -8.03 11.77 -5.56
C ARG A 269 -8.01 12.40 -4.17
N VAL A 270 -7.63 11.65 -3.13
CA VAL A 270 -7.62 12.15 -1.75
C VAL A 270 -6.25 12.69 -1.39
N TRP A 271 -5.22 11.87 -1.54
CA TRP A 271 -3.85 12.26 -1.23
C TRP A 271 -3.16 12.94 -2.41
N GLU A 272 -3.61 12.62 -3.64
CA GLU A 272 -3.04 13.12 -4.89
C GLU A 272 -1.50 12.92 -4.91
N VAL A 273 -1.05 11.71 -4.55
CA VAL A 273 0.37 11.29 -4.51
C VAL A 273 0.71 10.29 -5.63
N GLY A 274 -0.18 10.16 -6.60
CA GLY A 274 -0.04 9.24 -7.71
C GLY A 274 -1.03 9.48 -8.84
N LEU A 275 -0.83 8.75 -9.93
CA LEU A 275 -1.67 8.77 -11.13
C LEU A 275 -2.30 7.39 -11.35
N LYS A 276 -3.50 7.34 -11.94
CA LYS A 276 -4.16 6.08 -12.35
C LYS A 276 -3.89 5.84 -13.83
N LEU A 277 -3.43 4.63 -14.18
CA LEU A 277 -3.41 4.20 -15.57
C LEU A 277 -4.86 4.05 -16.06
N GLY A 278 -5.29 4.95 -16.95
CA GLY A 278 -6.61 4.86 -17.58
C GLY A 278 -6.73 3.66 -18.53
N SER A 279 -5.61 3.18 -19.05
CA SER A 279 -5.48 1.91 -19.77
C SER A 279 -4.03 1.43 -19.70
N VAL A 280 -3.78 0.15 -19.96
CA VAL A 280 -2.42 -0.40 -20.03
C VAL A 280 -1.78 -0.26 -21.41
N ARG A 281 -2.37 0.49 -22.36
CA ARG A 281 -1.75 0.70 -23.68
C ARG A 281 -0.37 1.34 -23.52
N ARG A 282 0.62 0.90 -24.29
CA ARG A 282 2.02 1.32 -24.13
C ARG A 282 2.24 2.83 -24.19
N ASP A 283 1.48 3.55 -25.01
CA ASP A 283 1.54 5.01 -25.13
C ASP A 283 1.10 5.68 -23.83
N VAL A 284 -0.02 5.19 -23.25
CA VAL A 284 -0.51 5.66 -21.95
C VAL A 284 0.46 5.33 -20.82
N VAL A 285 1.03 4.12 -20.80
CA VAL A 285 2.03 3.72 -19.80
C VAL A 285 3.24 4.65 -19.85
N ARG A 286 3.81 4.87 -21.05
CA ARG A 286 4.93 5.80 -21.27
C ARG A 286 4.57 7.20 -20.78
N ASP A 287 3.45 7.75 -21.25
CA ASP A 287 3.07 9.14 -20.95
C ASP A 287 2.81 9.36 -19.46
N CYS A 288 2.16 8.40 -18.78
CA CYS A 288 1.97 8.47 -17.33
C CYS A 288 3.29 8.37 -16.56
N ILE A 289 4.24 7.53 -17.00
CA ILE A 289 5.57 7.44 -16.39
C ILE A 289 6.33 8.76 -16.55
N GLU A 290 6.31 9.38 -17.73
CA GLU A 290 6.99 10.66 -17.94
C GLU A 290 6.38 11.78 -17.07
N ARG A 291 5.04 11.83 -16.97
CA ARG A 291 4.32 12.80 -16.15
C ARG A 291 4.56 12.65 -14.64
N ILE A 292 4.64 11.42 -14.13
CA ILE A 292 4.87 11.18 -12.70
C ILE A 292 6.34 11.36 -12.33
N MET A 293 7.28 11.07 -13.24
CA MET A 293 8.72 11.14 -13.00
C MET A 293 9.30 12.55 -13.19
N GLY A 294 8.60 13.45 -13.88
CA GLY A 294 9.13 14.80 -14.17
C GLY A 294 8.06 15.85 -14.45
N GLY A 295 8.52 17.06 -14.78
CA GLY A 295 7.64 18.21 -15.04
C GLY A 295 6.89 18.71 -13.80
N ALA A 296 6.04 19.72 -14.00
CA ALA A 296 5.30 20.36 -12.91
C ALA A 296 4.35 19.39 -12.17
N GLU A 297 3.76 18.42 -12.88
CA GLU A 297 2.89 17.42 -12.27
C GLU A 297 3.68 16.46 -11.37
N GLY A 298 4.80 15.91 -11.85
CA GLY A 298 5.69 15.07 -11.05
C GLY A 298 6.21 15.78 -9.80
N THR A 299 6.59 17.05 -9.91
CA THR A 299 7.00 17.88 -8.75
C THR A 299 5.87 18.03 -7.74
N ARG A 300 4.67 18.43 -8.19
CA ARG A 300 3.49 18.58 -7.31
C ARG A 300 3.14 17.28 -6.59
N LEU A 301 3.20 16.14 -7.29
CA LEU A 301 2.94 14.82 -6.70
C LEU A 301 4.00 14.46 -5.64
N GLN A 302 5.27 14.83 -5.86
CA GLN A 302 6.34 14.58 -4.89
C GLN A 302 6.15 15.41 -3.62
N GLU A 303 5.85 16.71 -3.75
CA GLU A 303 5.57 17.59 -2.60
C GLU A 303 4.43 17.05 -1.74
N LYS A 304 3.36 16.54 -2.36
CA LYS A 304 2.25 15.90 -1.67
C LYS A 304 2.64 14.58 -1.01
N MET A 305 3.47 13.79 -1.68
CA MET A 305 3.98 12.53 -1.13
C MET A 305 4.84 12.80 0.11
N ASP A 306 5.73 13.79 0.06
CA ASP A 306 6.58 14.16 1.19
C ASP A 306 5.74 14.66 2.38
N ALA A 307 4.73 15.50 2.12
CA ALA A 307 3.79 15.95 3.15
C ALA A 307 2.98 14.79 3.75
N LEU A 308 2.49 13.86 2.93
CA LEU A 308 1.77 12.67 3.41
C LEU A 308 2.68 11.78 4.25
N ARG A 309 3.88 11.48 3.76
CA ARG A 309 4.90 10.71 4.47
C ARG A 309 5.17 11.34 5.83
N GLN A 310 5.43 12.65 5.87
CA GLN A 310 5.72 13.36 7.11
C GLN A 310 4.62 13.15 8.15
N ARG A 311 3.34 13.21 7.77
CA ARG A 311 2.21 12.94 8.69
C ARG A 311 2.08 11.47 9.08
N ALA A 312 2.33 10.56 8.14
CA ALA A 312 2.15 9.12 8.36
C ALA A 312 3.20 8.52 9.29
N VAL A 313 4.41 9.10 9.35
CA VAL A 313 5.55 8.53 10.11
C VAL A 313 6.03 9.38 11.29
N THR A 314 5.24 10.34 11.78
CA THR A 314 5.64 11.18 12.94
C THR A 314 5.85 10.37 14.22
N ALA A 315 6.58 10.97 15.18
CA ALA A 315 6.77 10.37 16.50
C ALA A 315 5.43 10.23 17.24
N GLU A 316 4.54 11.21 17.09
CA GLU A 316 3.20 11.21 17.68
C GLU A 316 2.33 10.09 17.10
N ALA A 317 2.34 9.92 15.77
CA ALA A 317 1.62 8.85 15.08
C ALA A 317 2.06 7.47 15.57
N ARG A 318 3.38 7.26 15.70
CA ARG A 318 3.95 6.02 16.24
C ARG A 318 3.57 5.81 17.70
N CYS A 319 3.62 6.86 18.52
CA CYS A 319 3.25 6.78 19.93
C CYS A 319 1.77 6.39 20.09
N LEU A 320 0.88 6.99 19.29
CA LEU A 320 -0.54 6.65 19.26
C LEU A 320 -0.77 5.19 18.87
N ALA A 321 -0.15 4.73 17.77
CA ALA A 321 -0.26 3.35 17.31
C ALA A 321 0.23 2.35 18.38
N GLN A 322 1.36 2.63 19.02
CA GLN A 322 1.89 1.81 20.11
C GLN A 322 0.99 1.85 21.36
N GLY A 323 0.42 3.00 21.69
CA GLY A 323 -0.52 3.17 22.79
C GLY A 323 -1.78 2.34 22.58
N ASN A 324 -2.34 2.39 21.36
CA ASN A 324 -3.49 1.58 20.96
C ASN A 324 -3.21 0.08 21.06
N LEU A 325 -2.06 -0.37 20.55
CA LEU A 325 -1.64 -1.77 20.65
C LEU A 325 -1.44 -2.21 22.11
N ARG A 326 -0.76 -1.39 22.93
CA ARG A 326 -0.55 -1.68 24.37
C ARG A 326 -1.88 -1.76 25.11
N SER A 327 -2.81 -0.84 24.84
CA SER A 327 -4.14 -0.83 25.43
C SER A 327 -4.90 -2.12 25.11
N PHE A 328 -4.90 -2.52 23.83
CA PHE A 328 -5.50 -3.77 23.38
C PHE A 328 -4.90 -5.01 24.06
N VAL A 329 -3.57 -5.11 24.13
CA VAL A 329 -2.87 -6.23 24.79
C VAL A 329 -3.17 -6.27 26.29
N ASN A 330 -3.17 -5.11 26.96
CA ASN A 330 -3.48 -5.03 28.39
C ASN A 330 -4.92 -5.42 28.70
N GLU A 331 -5.85 -5.14 27.80
CA GLU A 331 -7.24 -5.61 27.91
C GLU A 331 -7.34 -7.13 27.81
N ILE A 332 -6.70 -7.76 26.82
CA ILE A 332 -6.66 -9.23 26.70
C ILE A 332 -6.07 -9.86 27.97
N LYS A 333 -4.97 -9.31 28.50
CA LYS A 333 -4.32 -9.83 29.71
C LYS A 333 -5.22 -9.74 30.94
N ARG A 334 -6.01 -8.67 31.08
CA ARG A 334 -6.98 -8.51 32.18
C ARG A 334 -8.12 -9.52 32.08
N ASP A 335 -8.62 -9.76 30.86
CA ASP A 335 -9.78 -10.65 30.64
C ASP A 335 -9.38 -12.14 30.68
N HIS A 336 -8.10 -12.47 30.48
CA HIS A 336 -7.59 -13.85 30.46
C HIS A 336 -6.31 -14.05 31.31
N PRO A 337 -6.39 -13.95 32.65
CA PRO A 337 -5.22 -14.05 33.52
C PRO A 337 -4.46 -15.38 33.39
N LEU A 338 -5.13 -16.49 33.05
CA LEU A 338 -4.52 -17.82 32.88
C LEU A 338 -3.63 -17.94 31.62
N LEU A 339 -3.90 -17.19 30.54
CA LEU A 339 -3.04 -17.17 29.35
C LEU A 339 -1.66 -16.57 29.67
N THR A 340 -1.60 -15.65 30.63
CA THR A 340 -0.35 -14.98 31.04
C THR A 340 0.57 -15.88 31.86
N GLN A 341 0.06 -16.92 32.52
CA GLN A 341 0.87 -17.90 33.25
C GLN A 341 1.55 -18.90 32.31
N ILE A 342 0.90 -19.29 31.21
CA ILE A 342 1.46 -20.27 30.26
C ILE A 342 2.65 -19.70 29.48
N TYR A 343 2.60 -18.42 29.09
CA TYR A 343 3.71 -17.77 28.36
C TYR A 343 4.93 -17.42 29.23
N ASN A 344 4.83 -17.48 30.56
CA ASN A 344 5.96 -17.27 31.47
C ASN A 344 6.66 -18.58 31.90
N ILE A 345 6.16 -19.74 31.43
CA ILE A 345 6.68 -21.08 31.78
C ILE A 345 7.43 -21.73 30.59
N LEU A 346 7.43 -21.09 29.41
CA LEU A 346 8.19 -21.50 28.22
C LEU A 346 9.32 -20.51 27.93
#